data_AF-A0A521T931-F1
#
_entry.id   AF-A0A521T931-F1
#
_cell.length_a   1.000
_cell.length_b   1.000
_cell.length_c   1.000
_cell.angle_alpha   90.00
_cell.angle_beta   90.00
_cell.angle_gamma   90.00
#
_symmetry.space_group_name_H-M   'P 1'
#
loop_
_entity.id
_entity.type
_entity.pdbx_description
1 polymer ?
#
loop_
_entity_poly.entity_id
_entity_poly.type
_entity_poly.pdbx_seq_one_letter_code
_entity_poly.pdbx_strand_id
1 'polypeptide(L)'
;MRYIIIGIVLIFSGFLILGIFGHDYQIANIEASEFDECYEYYNDKEPVTVSCSSKIFNQTLFFAIVIVLIVSGIISLVKGVKGKWDNEVKSEDMVGPGGDKNPEKD
;
A
#
# COMPACT_ATOMS: atom_id res chain seq x y z
N MET A 1 11.25 -15.65 -0.11
CA MET A 1 10.30 -15.01 0.84
C MET A 1 10.40 -13.47 0.90
N ARG A 2 11.31 -12.82 0.17
CA ARG A 2 11.53 -11.38 0.23
C ARG A 2 10.33 -10.61 -0.32
N TYR A 3 9.77 -11.06 -1.45
CA TYR A 3 8.63 -10.38 -2.07
C TYR A 3 7.33 -10.57 -1.29
N ILE A 4 7.15 -11.74 -0.66
CA ILE A 4 6.01 -11.98 0.24
C ILE A 4 6.08 -11.06 1.46
N ILE A 5 7.23 -10.95 2.12
CA ILE A 5 7.42 -10.09 3.29
C ILE A 5 7.18 -8.62 2.91
N ILE A 6 7.74 -8.16 1.79
CA ILE A 6 7.51 -6.80 1.27
C ILE A 6 6.03 -6.56 1.01
N GLY A 7 5.33 -7.53 0.41
CA GLY A 7 3.91 -7.45 0.13
C GLY A 7 3.06 -7.29 1.40
N ILE A 8 3.34 -8.08 2.44
CA ILE A 8 2.65 -7.98 3.73
C ILE A 8 2.89 -6.61 4.37
N VAL A 9 4.15 -6.14 4.41
CA VAL A 9 4.50 -4.84 5.01
C VAL A 9 3.80 -3.69 4.29
N LEU A 10 3.75 -3.70 2.96
CA LEU A 10 3.08 -2.67 2.16
C LEU A 10 1.57 -2.62 2.43
N ILE A 11 0.90 -3.77 2.44
CA ILE A 11 -0.54 -3.84 2.70
C ILE A 11 -0.84 -3.40 4.13
N PHE A 12 -0.07 -3.89 5.10
CA PHE A 12 -0.25 -3.55 6.51
C PHE A 12 -0.03 -2.06 6.78
N SER A 13 1.00 -1.46 6.18
CA SER A 13 1.23 -0.02 6.25
C SER A 13 0.07 0.78 5.64
N GLY A 14 -0.47 0.35 4.50
CA GLY A 14 -1.65 0.99 3.89
C GLY A 14 -2.86 0.99 4.82
N PHE A 15 -3.15 -0.14 5.47
CA PHE A 15 -4.25 -0.23 6.44
C PHE A 15 -3.99 0.53 7.74
N LEU A 16 -2.75 0.62 8.23
CA LEU A 16 -2.42 1.45 9.38
C LEU A 16 -2.65 2.94 9.10
N ILE A 17 -2.21 3.42 7.93
CA ILE A 17 -2.42 4.82 7.51
C ILE A 17 -3.93 5.10 7.42
N LEU A 18 -4.71 4.18 6.84
CA LEU A 18 -6.17 4.29 6.83
C LEU A 18 -6.78 4.28 8.23
N GLY A 19 -6.28 3.45 9.14
CA GLY A 19 -6.82 3.34 10.49
C GLY A 19 -6.56 4.59 11.34
N ILE A 20 -5.38 5.19 11.22
CA ILE A 20 -4.97 6.36 12.02
C ILE A 20 -5.56 7.65 11.45
N PHE A 21 -5.48 7.84 10.13
CA PHE A 21 -5.84 9.11 9.49
C PHE A 21 -7.19 9.05 8.77
N GLY A 22 -7.78 7.88 8.57
CA GLY A 22 -9.00 7.73 7.75
C GLY A 22 -10.21 8.49 8.29
N HIS A 23 -10.26 8.75 9.61
CA HIS A 23 -11.35 9.51 10.21
C HIS A 23 -11.39 10.96 9.70
N ASP A 24 -10.23 11.62 9.62
CA ASP A 24 -10.12 13.02 9.20
C ASP A 24 -10.53 13.22 7.73
N TYR A 25 -10.31 12.20 6.89
CA TYR A 25 -10.65 12.24 5.48
C TYR A 25 -12.09 11.80 5.18
N GLN A 26 -12.74 10.96 5.99
CA GLN A 26 -14.14 10.58 5.72
C GLN A 26 -15.14 11.72 5.94
N ILE A 27 -14.85 12.61 6.90
CA ILE A 27 -15.74 13.71 7.28
C ILE A 27 -15.85 14.75 6.14
N ALA A 28 -14.76 15.02 5.42
CA ALA A 28 -14.75 16.01 4.34
C ALA A 28 -15.64 15.64 3.15
N ASN A 29 -15.85 14.34 2.87
CA ASN A 29 -16.71 13.90 1.76
C ASN A 29 -18.20 13.98 2.09
N ILE A 30 -18.55 13.85 3.36
CA ILE A 30 -19.93 14.04 3.83
C ILE A 30 -20.27 15.54 3.81
N GLU A 31 -19.36 16.37 4.31
CA GLU A 31 -19.51 17.82 4.35
C GLU A 31 -19.61 18.45 2.95
N ALA A 32 -18.80 17.99 1.98
CA ALA A 32 -18.84 18.46 0.59
C ALA A 32 -20.07 17.98 -0.22
N SER A 33 -20.76 16.94 0.23
CA SER A 33 -21.98 16.44 -0.42
C SER A 33 -23.22 17.26 -0.06
N GLU A 34 -23.17 18.02 1.05
CA GLU A 34 -24.38 18.59 1.66
C GLU A 34 -24.32 20.12 1.82
N PHE A 35 -23.13 20.73 1.71
CA PHE A 35 -22.96 22.18 1.80
C PHE A 35 -22.11 22.72 0.63
N ASP A 36 -22.61 23.74 -0.05
CA ASP A 36 -21.98 24.43 -1.21
C ASP A 36 -20.70 25.20 -0.82
N GLU A 37 -20.48 25.42 0.48
CA GLU A 37 -19.33 26.13 1.04
C GLU A 37 -18.55 25.24 2.03
N CYS A 38 -17.26 25.03 1.76
CA CYS A 38 -16.37 24.28 2.65
C CYS A 38 -15.65 25.20 3.63
N TYR A 39 -15.68 24.83 4.91
CA TYR A 39 -14.98 25.54 5.98
C TYR A 39 -13.76 24.73 6.44
N GLU A 40 -12.66 25.43 6.71
CA GLU A 40 -11.46 24.87 7.33
C GLU A 40 -11.39 25.36 8.78
N TYR A 41 -11.67 24.45 9.71
CA TYR A 41 -11.66 24.74 11.14
C TYR A 41 -10.23 24.59 11.68
N TYR A 42 -9.71 25.67 12.26
CA TYR A 42 -8.42 25.68 12.92
C TYR A 42 -8.64 25.85 14.43
N ASN A 43 -7.82 25.20 15.25
CA ASN A 43 -7.94 25.31 16.71
C ASN A 43 -7.70 26.74 17.23
N ASP A 44 -6.95 27.56 16.47
CA ASP A 44 -6.45 28.86 16.94
C ASP A 44 -6.99 30.06 16.13
N LYS A 45 -7.88 29.85 15.16
CA LYS A 45 -8.37 30.93 14.29
C LYS A 45 -9.76 30.65 13.74
N GLU A 46 -10.47 31.73 13.41
CA GLU A 46 -11.81 31.68 12.85
C GLU A 46 -11.84 30.86 11.54
N PRO A 47 -12.89 30.05 11.32
CA PRO A 47 -12.96 29.16 10.18
C PRO A 47 -12.95 29.94 8.87
N VAL A 48 -12.06 29.55 7.97
CA VAL A 48 -11.89 30.20 6.67
C VAL A 48 -12.60 29.38 5.59
N THR A 49 -13.28 30.09 4.69
CA THR A 49 -13.92 29.50 3.51
C THR A 49 -12.84 29.06 2.53
N VAL A 50 -12.78 27.78 2.22
CA VAL A 50 -11.86 27.21 1.22
C VAL A 50 -12.67 26.60 0.09
N SER A 51 -12.17 26.66 -1.14
CA SER A 51 -12.84 26.00 -2.27
C SER A 51 -12.90 24.49 -2.01
N CYS A 52 -14.11 23.91 -1.98
CA CYS A 52 -14.31 22.48 -1.75
C CYS A 52 -13.46 21.59 -2.66
N SER A 53 -13.17 22.04 -3.89
CA SER A 53 -12.29 21.33 -4.83
C SER A 53 -10.90 21.01 -4.25
N SER A 54 -10.30 21.89 -3.46
CA SER A 54 -8.96 21.68 -2.91
C SER A 54 -8.97 20.69 -1.74
N LYS A 55 -10.00 20.74 -0.90
CA LYS A 55 -10.20 19.82 0.23
C LYS A 55 -10.48 18.39 -0.28
N ILE A 56 -11.35 18.27 -1.29
CA ILE A 56 -11.66 17.00 -1.97
C ILE A 56 -10.45 16.47 -2.73
N PHE A 57 -9.65 17.33 -3.37
CA PHE A 57 -8.43 16.91 -4.03
C PHE A 57 -7.42 16.31 -3.06
N ASN A 58 -7.17 16.95 -1.92
CA ASN A 58 -6.27 16.42 -0.88
C ASN A 58 -6.76 15.07 -0.34
N GLN A 59 -8.06 14.94 -0.10
CA GLN A 59 -8.67 13.67 0.28
C GLN A 59 -8.49 12.59 -0.79
N THR A 60 -8.79 12.92 -2.05
CA THR A 60 -8.68 11.98 -3.17
C THR A 60 -7.24 11.54 -3.37
N LEU A 61 -6.29 12.47 -3.23
CA LEU A 61 -4.86 12.20 -3.30
C LEU A 61 -4.41 11.26 -2.18
N PHE A 62 -4.88 11.48 -0.94
CA PHE A 62 -4.60 10.58 0.18
C PHE A 62 -5.07 9.15 -0.12
N PHE A 63 -6.34 8.97 -0.53
CA PHE A 63 -6.87 7.65 -0.87
C PHE A 63 -6.15 7.03 -2.07
N ALA A 64 -5.78 7.83 -3.07
CA ALA A 64 -5.01 7.35 -4.23
C ALA A 64 -3.65 6.78 -3.81
N ILE A 65 -2.92 7.47 -2.93
CA ILE A 65 -1.63 6.99 -2.39
C ILE A 65 -1.80 5.68 -1.65
N VAL A 66 -2.82 5.59 -0.79
CA VAL A 66 -3.12 4.35 -0.04
C VAL A 66 -3.45 3.20 -1.00
N ILE A 67 -4.27 3.43 -2.02
CA ILE A 67 -4.60 2.42 -3.02
C ILE A 67 -3.34 1.93 -3.74
N VAL A 68 -2.44 2.85 -4.13
CA VAL A 68 -1.16 2.49 -4.75
C VAL A 68 -0.33 1.59 -3.84
N LEU A 69 -0.25 1.88 -2.53
CA LEU A 69 0.46 1.04 -1.56
C LEU A 69 -0.14 -0.37 -1.49
N ILE A 70 -1.46 -0.48 -1.37
CA ILE A 70 -2.16 -1.77 -1.27
C ILE A 70 -2.00 -2.58 -2.56
N VAL A 71 -2.19 -1.95 -3.73
CA VAL A 71 -2.05 -2.60 -5.04
C VAL A 71 -0.62 -3.07 -5.26
N SER A 72 0.39 -2.26 -4.92
CA SER A 72 1.81 -2.64 -4.98
C SER A 72 2.12 -3.85 -4.08
N GLY A 73 1.53 -3.87 -2.88
CA GLY A 73 1.63 -5.01 -1.98
C GLY A 73 1.01 -6.28 -2.54
N ILE A 74 -0.20 -6.20 -3.11
CA ILE A 74 -0.86 -7.34 -3.77
C ILE A 74 -0.01 -7.87 -4.94
N ILE A 75 0.51 -6.99 -5.80
CA ILE A 75 1.38 -7.38 -6.91
C ILE A 75 2.63 -8.10 -6.40
N SER A 76 3.23 -7.59 -5.32
CA SER A 76 4.40 -8.22 -4.69
C SER A 76 4.09 -9.63 -4.16
N LEU A 77 2.93 -9.82 -3.51
CA LEU A 77 2.47 -11.14 -3.05
C LEU A 77 2.26 -12.10 -4.23
N VAL A 78 1.58 -11.66 -5.29
CA VAL A 78 1.36 -12.48 -6.49
C VAL A 78 2.68 -12.93 -7.10
N LYS A 79 3.66 -12.03 -7.21
CA LYS A 79 5.00 -12.35 -7.73
C LYS A 79 5.79 -13.26 -6.79
N GLY A 80 5.61 -13.14 -5.48
CA GLY A 80 6.24 -14.01 -4.50
C GLY A 80 5.67 -15.42 -4.49
N VAL A 81 4.34 -15.58 -4.60
CA VAL A 81 3.68 -16.90 -4.56
C VAL A 81 3.77 -17.63 -5.90
N LYS A 82 3.49 -16.96 -7.02
CA LYS A 82 3.49 -17.60 -8.35
C LYS A 82 4.84 -17.59 -9.05
N GLY A 83 5.74 -16.70 -8.65
CA GLY A 83 7.00 -16.48 -9.35
C GLY A 83 8.17 -17.26 -8.77
N LYS A 84 9.20 -17.48 -9.60
CA LYS A 84 10.51 -18.00 -9.14
C LYS A 84 11.24 -17.00 -8.22
N TRP A 85 10.78 -15.74 -8.17
CA TRP A 85 11.40 -14.64 -7.42
C TRP A 85 11.66 -14.93 -5.94
N ASP A 86 10.81 -15.72 -5.29
CA ASP A 86 10.98 -16.12 -3.90
C ASP A 86 11.41 -17.58 -3.70
N ASN A 87 11.37 -18.39 -4.76
CA ASN A 87 11.62 -19.84 -4.78
C ASN A 87 12.89 -20.24 -5.56
N GLU A 88 13.61 -19.29 -6.14
CA GLU A 88 14.87 -19.54 -6.80
C GLU A 88 15.98 -19.63 -5.76
N VAL A 89 16.30 -20.87 -5.40
CA VAL A 89 17.43 -21.22 -4.54
C VAL A 89 18.62 -21.50 -5.46
N LYS A 90 19.82 -21.04 -5.08
CA LYS A 90 21.04 -21.43 -5.81
C LYS A 90 21.19 -22.95 -5.72
N SER A 91 21.73 -23.56 -6.77
CA SER A 91 21.94 -25.01 -6.83
C SER A 91 22.86 -25.52 -5.72
N GLU A 92 23.83 -24.70 -5.28
CA GLU A 92 24.72 -25.00 -4.15
C GLU A 92 23.98 -25.10 -2.80
N ASP A 93 22.86 -24.41 -2.66
CA ASP A 93 22.04 -24.33 -1.44
C ASP A 93 20.82 -25.28 -1.48
N MET A 94 20.73 -26.13 -2.52
CA MET A 94 19.57 -26.99 -2.75
C MET A 94 19.69 -28.31 -1.96
N VAL A 95 18.98 -28.37 -0.84
CA VAL A 95 18.92 -29.55 0.05
C VAL A 95 17.83 -30.54 -0.39
N GLY A 96 18.03 -31.19 -1.53
CA GLY A 96 17.12 -32.23 -2.05
C GLY A 96 17.74 -33.00 -3.22
N PRO A 97 17.25 -34.22 -3.54
CA PRO A 97 17.77 -35.01 -4.67
C PRO A 97 17.49 -34.27 -5.98
N GLY A 98 18.52 -33.58 -6.49
CA GLY A 98 18.43 -32.63 -7.59
C GLY A 98 19.65 -31.71 -7.69
N GLY A 99 20.47 -31.59 -6.63
CA GLY A 99 21.82 -31.03 -6.72
C GLY A 99 22.72 -31.92 -7.58
N ASP A 100 23.51 -31.29 -8.45
CA ASP A 100 24.35 -31.87 -9.50
C ASP A 100 24.71 -33.36 -9.32
N LYS A 101 24.12 -34.21 -10.15
CA LYS A 101 24.76 -35.46 -10.55
C LYS A 101 25.69 -35.10 -11.70
N ASN A 102 26.89 -34.62 -11.39
CA ASN A 102 28.01 -34.89 -12.27
C ASN A 102 28.44 -36.32 -11.93
N PRO A 103 28.09 -37.35 -12.72
CA PRO A 103 28.91 -38.54 -12.72
C PRO A 103 30.24 -38.07 -13.29
N GLU A 104 31.23 -37.91 -12.41
CA GLU A 104 32.62 -37.89 -12.83
C GLU A 104 32.81 -39.16 -13.69
N LYS A 105 32.85 -38.95 -15.01
CA LYS A 105 33.19 -39.99 -15.98
C LYS A 105 34.69 -40.16 -15.92
N ASP A 106 35.07 -41.37 -15.52
CA ASP A 106 36.33 -42.10 -15.76
C ASP A 106 37.66 -41.43 -15.40
#